data_AF-A0A1V1P6Z4-F1
#
_entry.id   AF-A0A1V1P6Z4-F1
#
_cell.length_a   1.000
_cell.length_b   1.000
_cell.length_c   1.000
_cell.angle_alpha   90.00
_cell.angle_beta   90.00
_cell.angle_gamma   90.00
#
_symmetry.space_group_name_H-M   'P 1'
#
loop_
_entity.id
_entity.type
_entity.pdbx_description
1 polymer ?
#
loop_
_entity_poly.entity_id
_entity_poly.type
_entity_poly.pdbx_seq_one_letter_code
_entity_poly.pdbx_strand_id
1 'polypeptide(L)'
;MKILRSLISVRVYAVFIGVFIMSSTVWAELPLMMFSFEDQEFDIGNTFEVEVRLRKADKELGSFSFTLLFDKQVLKIIAIDGGMHGNLPDANTIGSVNIAQFSSQWPIIDSCWVLSKITFQVIGDYCSVSELTLSQVTLYDTHIKHMDSDTENSGISVICPRAKLNGAPQGTIHDNYAQMQVTGTGLTHYKYSLDSLPYSDEISIDTPISLYNLSEGAHCIHVLGKIASVWQTKQEATKACWYIFMPRPYVQKISPVYGSENGHTTVDIQGMHFHSDCRVFLVMLKLKRSALLTQTLCAFHPDTFPKLLMSYLKILMKKK
;
A
#
# COMPACT_ATOMS: atom_id res chain seq x y z
N MET A 1 34.43 64.91 -44.47
CA MET A 1 35.75 65.11 -43.84
C MET A 1 35.66 66.29 -42.89
N LYS A 2 35.86 66.06 -41.58
CA LYS A 2 36.05 67.06 -40.49
C LYS A 2 34.82 67.95 -40.18
N ILE A 3 34.44 68.30 -38.94
CA ILE A 3 34.97 68.11 -37.58
C ILE A 3 33.81 68.38 -36.58
N LEU A 4 33.91 67.70 -35.42
CA LEU A 4 33.27 67.94 -34.12
C LEU A 4 32.75 69.37 -33.80
N ARG A 5 31.66 69.44 -33.01
CA ARG A 5 31.73 69.82 -31.57
C ARG A 5 30.40 69.58 -30.84
N SER A 6 30.52 69.00 -29.65
CA SER A 6 29.45 68.72 -28.69
C SER A 6 28.91 69.98 -28.03
N LEU A 7 27.62 69.96 -27.68
CA LEU A 7 27.06 70.74 -26.57
C LEU A 7 26.13 69.85 -25.77
N ILE A 8 26.45 69.76 -24.47
CA ILE A 8 25.72 69.06 -23.43
C ILE A 8 24.41 69.82 -23.19
N SER A 9 23.28 69.11 -23.23
CA SER A 9 22.00 69.64 -22.73
C SER A 9 21.55 68.77 -21.56
N VAL A 10 21.55 69.39 -20.38
CA VAL A 10 21.09 68.84 -19.11
C VAL A 10 19.57 68.67 -19.18
N ARG A 11 19.06 67.43 -19.15
CA ARG A 11 17.63 67.16 -18.98
C ARG A 11 17.31 67.06 -17.49
N VAL A 12 16.58 68.06 -17.01
CA VAL A 12 15.87 68.02 -15.72
C VAL A 12 14.75 66.99 -15.86
N TYR A 13 14.83 65.88 -15.14
CA TYR A 13 13.75 64.91 -15.06
C TYR A 13 12.73 65.41 -14.04
N ALA A 14 11.58 65.87 -14.53
CA ALA A 14 10.39 65.99 -13.70
C ALA A 14 9.95 64.56 -13.33
N VAL A 15 10.09 64.20 -12.05
CA VAL A 15 9.59 62.95 -11.50
C VAL A 15 8.07 63.03 -11.47
N PHE A 16 7.41 62.43 -12.47
CA PHE A 16 6.00 62.08 -12.36
C PHE A 16 5.91 60.89 -11.40
N ILE A 17 5.41 61.12 -10.18
CA ILE A 17 4.96 60.06 -9.29
C ILE A 17 3.67 59.50 -9.91
N GLY A 18 3.82 58.51 -10.78
CA GLY A 18 2.71 57.66 -11.19
C GLY A 18 2.32 56.80 -10.00
N VAL A 19 1.22 57.16 -9.32
CA VAL A 19 0.54 56.24 -8.41
C VAL A 19 -0.02 55.11 -9.27
N PHE A 20 0.72 54.00 -9.38
CA PHE A 20 0.15 52.75 -9.84
C PHE A 20 -0.83 52.29 -8.76
N ILE A 21 -2.12 52.55 -8.97
CA ILE A 21 -3.17 51.83 -8.27
C ILE A 21 -3.08 50.40 -8.79
N MET A 22 -2.32 49.56 -8.09
CA MET A 22 -2.49 48.12 -8.23
C MET A 22 -3.89 47.81 -7.71
N SER A 23 -4.85 47.73 -8.63
CA SER A 23 -6.11 47.06 -8.34
C SER A 23 -5.77 45.59 -8.12
N SER A 24 -5.55 45.21 -6.87
CA SER A 24 -5.70 43.81 -6.51
C SER A 24 -7.17 43.50 -6.76
N THR A 25 -7.47 42.82 -7.86
CA THR A 25 -8.71 42.06 -7.96
C THR A 25 -8.66 41.03 -6.84
N VAL A 26 -9.32 41.36 -5.73
CA VAL A 26 -9.68 40.37 -4.73
C VAL A 26 -10.70 39.49 -5.44
N TRP A 27 -10.26 38.34 -5.94
CA TRP A 27 -11.15 37.33 -6.46
C TRP A 27 -12.09 36.95 -5.31
N ALA A 28 -13.36 37.32 -5.43
CA ALA A 28 -14.37 36.87 -4.48
C ALA A 28 -14.42 35.35 -4.62
N GLU A 29 -14.05 34.63 -3.57
CA GLU A 29 -14.18 33.17 -3.54
C GLU A 29 -15.67 32.82 -3.62
N LEU A 30 -16.04 31.96 -4.56
CA LEU A 30 -17.42 31.51 -4.72
C LEU A 30 -17.82 30.62 -3.53
N PRO A 31 -19.10 30.61 -3.13
CA PRO A 31 -19.58 29.61 -2.18
C PRO A 31 -19.35 28.20 -2.74
N LEU A 32 -18.84 27.31 -1.89
CA LEU A 32 -18.44 25.96 -2.28
C LEU A 32 -19.41 24.94 -1.70
N MET A 33 -20.12 24.21 -2.57
CA MET A 33 -20.95 23.08 -2.18
C MET A 33 -20.12 21.80 -2.22
N MET A 34 -20.08 21.08 -1.11
CA MET A 34 -19.21 19.92 -0.92
C MET A 34 -19.89 18.86 -0.09
N PHE A 35 -19.41 17.63 -0.17
CA PHE A 35 -19.78 16.61 0.80
C PHE A 35 -18.91 16.72 2.07
N SER A 36 -19.46 16.37 3.22
CA SER A 36 -18.76 16.38 4.51
C SER A 36 -17.88 15.14 4.74
N PHE A 37 -17.47 14.44 3.69
CA PHE A 37 -16.80 13.14 3.80
C PHE A 37 -15.58 13.05 2.88
N GLU A 38 -14.52 12.39 3.39
CA GLU A 38 -13.32 12.01 2.64
C GLU A 38 -13.48 10.56 2.12
N ASP A 39 -12.79 10.23 1.03
CA ASP A 39 -12.86 8.89 0.41
C ASP A 39 -12.72 7.77 1.45
N GLN A 40 -13.75 6.91 1.54
CA GLN A 40 -13.85 5.89 2.57
C GLN A 40 -14.19 4.51 2.00
N GLU A 41 -13.68 3.47 2.67
CA GLU A 41 -13.97 2.06 2.39
C GLU A 41 -15.09 1.53 3.30
N PHE A 42 -16.03 0.78 2.72
CA PHE A 42 -17.15 0.18 3.44
C PHE A 42 -17.35 -1.31 3.13
N ASP A 43 -17.85 -2.07 4.10
CA ASP A 43 -18.35 -3.43 3.87
C ASP A 43 -19.72 -3.41 3.18
N ILE A 44 -20.00 -4.46 2.42
CA ILE A 44 -21.31 -4.69 1.81
C ILE A 44 -22.37 -4.79 2.91
N GLY A 45 -23.47 -4.08 2.73
CA GLY A 45 -24.59 -4.02 3.67
C GLY A 45 -24.48 -2.91 4.71
N ASN A 46 -23.30 -2.30 4.90
CA ASN A 46 -23.13 -1.17 5.82
C ASN A 46 -23.94 0.03 5.36
N THR A 47 -24.40 0.81 6.34
CA THR A 47 -25.06 2.10 6.11
C THR A 47 -24.17 3.25 6.56
N PHE A 48 -24.16 4.35 5.82
CA PHE A 48 -23.42 5.56 6.17
C PHE A 48 -24.23 6.81 5.83
N GLU A 49 -23.95 7.90 6.52
CA GLU A 49 -24.58 9.21 6.30
C GLU A 49 -23.58 10.16 5.63
N VAL A 50 -24.04 10.84 4.60
CA VAL A 50 -23.30 11.90 3.90
C VAL A 50 -24.04 13.21 4.09
N GLU A 51 -23.34 14.25 4.52
CA GLU A 51 -23.92 15.59 4.58
C GLU A 51 -23.46 16.41 3.38
N VAL A 52 -24.39 17.04 2.68
CA VAL A 52 -24.08 18.06 1.68
C VAL A 52 -24.00 19.40 2.40
N ARG A 53 -22.87 20.07 2.27
CA ARG A 53 -22.55 21.31 2.98
C ARG A 53 -22.28 22.44 2.01
N LEU A 54 -22.64 23.66 2.42
CA LEU A 54 -22.27 24.90 1.75
C LEU A 54 -21.30 25.67 2.64
N ARG A 55 -20.09 25.90 2.12
CA ARG A 55 -19.03 26.65 2.79
C ARG A 55 -18.96 28.07 2.23
N LYS A 56 -18.74 29.06 3.12
CA LYS A 56 -18.59 30.49 2.78
C LYS A 56 -19.76 31.09 2.00
N ALA A 57 -20.98 30.86 2.47
CA ALA A 57 -22.10 31.70 2.07
C ALA A 57 -21.98 33.05 2.80
N ASP A 58 -21.20 34.00 2.27
CA ASP A 58 -21.16 35.39 2.78
C ASP A 58 -22.52 36.13 2.58
N LYS A 59 -23.51 35.43 2.02
CA LYS A 59 -24.86 35.90 1.69
C LYS A 59 -25.89 35.01 2.38
N GLU A 60 -27.00 35.60 2.78
CA GLU A 60 -28.17 34.89 3.28
C GLU A 60 -28.73 33.97 2.17
N LEU A 61 -28.36 32.69 2.14
CA LEU A 61 -28.93 31.72 1.21
C LEU A 61 -30.44 31.61 1.49
N GLY A 62 -31.26 31.84 0.46
CA GLY A 62 -32.72 31.74 0.51
C GLY A 62 -33.22 30.40 -0.02
N SER A 63 -32.68 29.94 -1.14
CA SER A 63 -33.05 28.64 -1.72
C SER A 63 -31.89 27.96 -2.43
N PHE A 64 -31.98 26.65 -2.54
CA PHE A 64 -31.05 25.84 -3.33
C PHE A 64 -31.77 24.71 -4.05
N SER A 65 -31.17 24.24 -5.13
CA SER A 65 -31.47 22.93 -5.73
C SER A 65 -30.20 22.33 -6.31
N PHE A 66 -30.04 21.02 -6.19
CA PHE A 66 -28.96 20.26 -6.82
C PHE A 66 -29.42 18.84 -7.17
N THR A 67 -28.73 18.21 -8.10
CA THR A 67 -28.88 16.81 -8.46
C THR A 67 -27.63 16.04 -8.04
N LEU A 68 -27.78 15.12 -7.10
CA LEU A 68 -26.75 14.16 -6.72
C LEU A 68 -26.78 12.96 -7.66
N LEU A 69 -25.61 12.59 -8.18
CA LEU A 69 -25.39 11.40 -9.00
C LEU A 69 -24.55 10.39 -8.21
N PHE A 70 -24.89 9.11 -8.30
CA PHE A 70 -24.17 7.98 -7.68
C PHE A 70 -24.40 6.69 -8.48
N ASP A 71 -23.56 5.67 -8.28
CA ASP A 71 -23.78 4.36 -8.88
C ASP A 71 -24.78 3.55 -8.06
N LYS A 72 -26.00 3.37 -8.59
CA LYS A 72 -27.06 2.58 -7.95
C LYS A 72 -26.80 1.07 -7.89
N GLN A 73 -25.82 0.57 -8.63
CA GLN A 73 -25.36 -0.82 -8.46
C GLN A 73 -24.51 -0.95 -7.21
N VAL A 74 -23.91 0.15 -6.74
CA VAL A 74 -23.04 0.19 -5.57
C VAL A 74 -23.77 0.67 -4.32
N LEU A 75 -24.64 1.66 -4.47
CA LEU A 75 -25.30 2.35 -3.36
C LEU A 75 -26.82 2.35 -3.51
N LYS A 76 -27.50 2.31 -2.37
CA LYS A 76 -28.94 2.49 -2.25
C LYS A 76 -29.24 3.58 -1.24
N ILE A 77 -30.01 4.58 -1.63
CA ILE A 77 -30.52 5.58 -0.68
C ILE A 77 -31.56 4.91 0.23
N ILE A 78 -31.38 5.06 1.54
CA ILE A 78 -32.29 4.56 2.58
C ILE A 78 -33.12 5.69 3.18
N ALA A 79 -32.50 6.85 3.40
CA ALA A 79 -33.16 8.02 3.94
C ALA A 79 -32.51 9.31 3.42
N ILE A 80 -33.29 10.39 3.42
CA ILE A 80 -32.81 11.75 3.17
C ILE A 80 -33.46 12.62 4.26
N ASP A 81 -32.63 13.36 4.98
CA ASP A 81 -33.03 14.34 5.99
C ASP A 81 -32.52 15.73 5.58
N GLY A 82 -33.30 16.78 5.83
CA GLY A 82 -33.07 18.14 5.33
C GLY A 82 -33.89 18.49 4.08
N GLY A 83 -34.68 19.56 4.21
CA GLY A 83 -35.45 20.24 3.17
C GLY A 83 -36.71 19.54 2.69
N MET A 84 -37.87 20.05 3.10
CA MET A 84 -39.19 19.44 2.89
C MET A 84 -39.45 18.95 1.45
N HIS A 85 -39.28 17.63 1.27
CA HIS A 85 -39.85 16.70 0.28
C HIS A 85 -40.29 17.25 -1.09
N GLY A 86 -39.46 17.02 -2.10
CA GLY A 86 -39.94 16.50 -3.39
C GLY A 86 -40.05 14.98 -3.30
N ASN A 87 -41.10 14.38 -3.90
CA ASN A 87 -41.26 12.93 -4.01
C ASN A 87 -39.93 12.26 -4.37
N LEU A 88 -39.56 11.16 -3.69
CA LEU A 88 -38.52 10.25 -4.17
C LEU A 88 -38.94 9.80 -5.57
N PRO A 89 -38.35 10.31 -6.67
CA PRO A 89 -38.55 9.68 -7.94
C PRO A 89 -37.92 8.31 -7.80
N ASP A 90 -38.57 7.26 -8.31
CA ASP A 90 -37.90 5.97 -8.49
C ASP A 90 -36.51 6.25 -9.04
N ALA A 91 -35.47 5.88 -8.29
CA ALA A 91 -34.09 6.11 -8.69
C ALA A 91 -33.97 5.65 -10.14
N ASN A 92 -33.77 6.60 -11.05
CA ASN A 92 -33.78 6.31 -12.47
C ASN A 92 -32.66 5.31 -12.81
N THR A 93 -32.53 4.95 -14.07
CA THR A 93 -31.49 4.01 -14.53
C THR A 93 -30.06 4.41 -14.17
N ILE A 94 -29.81 5.64 -13.70
CA ILE A 94 -28.49 6.25 -13.50
C ILE A 94 -28.17 6.52 -12.01
N GLY A 95 -29.11 6.30 -11.07
CA GLY A 95 -28.82 6.57 -9.65
C GLY A 95 -28.69 8.07 -9.36
N SER A 96 -29.70 8.85 -9.73
CA SER A 96 -29.75 10.28 -9.43
C SER A 96 -30.84 10.62 -8.41
N VAL A 97 -30.58 11.60 -7.54
CA VAL A 97 -31.60 12.22 -6.69
C VAL A 97 -31.52 13.75 -6.80
N ASN A 98 -32.67 14.39 -7.03
CA ASN A 98 -32.76 15.85 -7.01
C ASN A 98 -33.23 16.30 -5.62
N ILE A 99 -32.52 17.26 -5.04
CA ILE A 99 -32.82 17.83 -3.73
C ILE A 99 -32.98 19.33 -3.93
N ALA A 100 -34.12 19.86 -3.51
CA ALA A 100 -34.43 21.27 -3.61
C ALA A 100 -35.10 21.74 -2.33
N GLN A 101 -34.73 22.94 -1.88
CA GLN A 101 -35.37 23.59 -0.75
C GLN A 101 -35.53 25.08 -0.99
N PHE A 102 -36.71 25.56 -0.59
CA PHE A 102 -37.03 26.97 -0.52
C PHE A 102 -37.43 27.30 0.91
N SER A 103 -36.76 28.26 1.55
CA SER A 103 -37.19 28.78 2.85
C SER A 103 -37.00 30.29 2.90
N SER A 104 -37.99 30.98 3.46
CA SER A 104 -37.91 32.42 3.74
C SER A 104 -37.23 32.74 5.08
N GLN A 105 -36.97 31.73 5.91
CA GLN A 105 -36.33 31.87 7.24
C GLN A 105 -35.49 30.63 7.55
N TRP A 106 -34.17 30.74 7.37
CA TRP A 106 -33.22 29.71 7.79
C TRP A 106 -32.70 30.04 9.19
N PRO A 107 -32.83 29.15 10.20
CA PRO A 107 -32.12 29.34 11.44
C PRO A 107 -30.62 29.29 11.14
N ILE A 108 -29.93 30.40 11.39
CA ILE A 108 -28.47 30.51 11.21
C ILE A 108 -27.83 29.61 12.27
N ILE A 109 -27.20 28.51 11.86
CA ILE A 109 -26.63 27.55 12.83
C ILE A 109 -25.10 27.47 12.79
N ASP A 110 -24.41 27.80 11.68
CA ASP A 110 -22.93 27.93 11.66
C ASP A 110 -22.42 28.51 10.33
N SER A 111 -21.10 28.73 10.23
CA SER A 111 -20.31 29.12 9.04
C SER A 111 -20.23 28.06 7.92
N CYS A 112 -20.69 26.82 8.18
CA CYS A 112 -20.83 25.75 7.19
C CYS A 112 -22.26 25.19 7.26
N TRP A 113 -23.10 25.53 6.28
CA TRP A 113 -24.51 25.16 6.28
C TRP A 113 -24.65 23.70 5.85
N VAL A 114 -25.23 22.84 6.70
CA VAL A 114 -25.67 21.50 6.28
C VAL A 114 -26.97 21.67 5.51
N LEU A 115 -26.94 21.41 4.20
CA LEU A 115 -28.09 21.54 3.31
C LEU A 115 -28.97 20.30 3.34
N SER A 116 -28.35 19.12 3.37
CA SER A 116 -29.05 17.84 3.41
C SER A 116 -28.15 16.76 3.99
N LYS A 117 -28.75 15.73 4.59
CA LYS A 117 -28.15 14.50 5.08
C LYS A 117 -28.75 13.35 4.28
N ILE A 118 -27.91 12.49 3.72
CA ILE A 118 -28.34 11.38 2.88
C ILE A 118 -27.76 10.11 3.46
N THR A 119 -28.62 9.17 3.82
CA THR A 119 -28.22 7.85 4.31
C THR A 119 -28.19 6.86 3.16
N PHE A 120 -27.02 6.30 2.90
CA PHE A 120 -26.81 5.24 1.92
C PHE A 120 -26.64 3.89 2.60
N GLN A 121 -27.03 2.83 1.91
CA GLN A 121 -26.60 1.46 2.15
C GLN A 121 -25.72 1.00 1.00
N VAL A 122 -24.61 0.36 1.33
CA VAL A 122 -23.71 -0.28 0.35
C VAL A 122 -24.33 -1.59 -0.11
N ILE A 123 -24.59 -1.72 -1.40
CA ILE A 123 -25.18 -2.91 -2.03
C ILE A 123 -24.33 -3.47 -3.18
N GLY A 124 -23.24 -2.80 -3.54
CA GLY A 124 -22.34 -3.23 -4.61
C GLY A 124 -21.48 -4.43 -4.26
N ASP A 125 -20.82 -4.95 -5.28
CA ASP A 125 -19.84 -6.02 -5.14
C ASP A 125 -18.51 -5.49 -4.55
N TYR A 126 -17.68 -6.39 -4.02
CA TYR A 126 -16.33 -6.04 -3.56
C TYR A 126 -15.53 -5.33 -4.66
N CYS A 127 -14.74 -4.33 -4.27
CA CYS A 127 -13.99 -3.45 -5.17
C CYS A 127 -14.81 -2.53 -6.08
N SER A 128 -16.14 -2.51 -5.98
CA SER A 128 -16.92 -1.50 -6.67
C SER A 128 -16.69 -0.11 -6.05
N VAL A 129 -16.78 0.92 -6.87
CA VAL A 129 -16.56 2.31 -6.47
C VAL A 129 -17.77 3.10 -6.94
N SER A 130 -18.23 4.04 -6.11
CA SER A 130 -19.23 5.02 -6.52
C SER A 130 -18.69 6.41 -6.26
N GLU A 131 -18.53 7.19 -7.34
CA GLU A 131 -18.37 8.63 -7.22
C GLU A 131 -19.72 9.24 -6.80
N LEU A 132 -19.68 10.25 -5.93
CA LEU A 132 -20.79 11.11 -5.57
C LEU A 132 -20.53 12.47 -6.21
N THR A 133 -21.37 12.84 -7.16
CA THR A 133 -21.21 14.07 -7.94
C THR A 133 -22.39 15.01 -7.71
N LEU A 134 -22.09 16.27 -7.41
CA LEU A 134 -23.08 17.34 -7.38
C LEU A 134 -23.20 17.95 -8.78
N SER A 135 -24.41 17.95 -9.33
CA SER A 135 -24.70 18.49 -10.65
C SER A 135 -25.94 19.39 -10.62
N GLN A 136 -26.12 20.22 -11.64
CA GLN A 136 -27.27 21.12 -11.75
C GLN A 136 -27.50 21.98 -10.49
N VAL A 137 -26.41 22.44 -9.87
CA VAL A 137 -26.46 23.25 -8.65
C VAL A 137 -26.99 24.64 -8.99
N THR A 138 -28.00 25.07 -8.25
CA THR A 138 -28.60 26.40 -8.31
C THR A 138 -28.77 26.94 -6.91
N LEU A 139 -28.26 28.14 -6.66
CA LEU A 139 -28.34 28.82 -5.38
C LEU A 139 -28.95 30.21 -5.57
N TYR A 140 -29.84 30.61 -4.66
CA TYR A 140 -30.39 31.96 -4.62
C TYR A 140 -30.28 32.52 -3.20
N ASP A 141 -29.98 33.82 -3.10
CA ASP A 141 -30.06 34.51 -1.81
C ASP A 141 -31.51 34.80 -1.38
N THR A 142 -31.71 35.39 -0.20
CA THR A 142 -33.01 35.80 0.34
C THR A 142 -33.76 36.82 -0.53
N HIS A 143 -33.09 37.42 -1.51
CA HIS A 143 -33.64 38.39 -2.47
C HIS A 143 -33.84 37.78 -3.86
N ILE A 144 -33.74 36.45 -4.01
CA ILE A 144 -33.91 35.71 -5.28
C ILE A 144 -32.82 36.08 -6.31
N LYS A 145 -31.66 36.57 -5.85
CA LYS A 145 -30.51 36.77 -6.74
C LYS A 145 -29.73 35.46 -6.86
N HIS A 146 -29.47 35.06 -8.10
CA HIS A 146 -28.62 33.90 -8.39
C HIS A 146 -27.23 34.05 -7.76
N MET A 147 -26.73 32.99 -7.17
CA MET A 147 -25.38 32.89 -6.63
C MET A 147 -24.64 31.80 -7.40
N ASP A 148 -23.52 32.16 -8.03
CA ASP A 148 -22.60 31.18 -8.60
C ASP A 148 -21.99 30.35 -7.47
N SER A 149 -21.66 29.09 -7.75
CA SER A 149 -21.08 28.17 -6.77
C SER A 149 -20.11 27.21 -7.42
N ASP A 150 -19.08 26.85 -6.68
CA ASP A 150 -18.22 25.71 -7.01
C ASP A 150 -18.76 24.43 -6.36
N THR A 151 -18.38 23.29 -6.90
CA THR A 151 -18.75 21.97 -6.38
C THR A 151 -17.53 21.10 -6.17
N GLU A 152 -17.51 20.34 -5.08
CA GLU A 152 -16.51 19.31 -4.80
C GLU A 152 -17.17 17.93 -4.76
N ASN A 153 -16.71 17.03 -5.63
CA ASN A 153 -17.13 15.63 -5.65
C ASN A 153 -16.42 14.85 -4.56
N SER A 154 -16.95 13.68 -4.22
CA SER A 154 -16.27 12.74 -3.33
C SER A 154 -16.64 11.30 -3.75
N GLY A 155 -16.03 10.27 -3.18
CA GLY A 155 -16.30 8.89 -3.61
C GLY A 155 -16.23 7.87 -2.48
N ILE A 156 -16.95 6.77 -2.63
CA ILE A 156 -16.81 5.62 -1.75
C ILE A 156 -16.28 4.43 -2.52
N SER A 157 -15.63 3.52 -1.80
CA SER A 157 -15.24 2.23 -2.33
C SER A 157 -15.74 1.11 -1.43
N VAL A 158 -16.11 0.00 -2.05
CA VAL A 158 -16.41 -1.25 -1.34
C VAL A 158 -15.10 -1.97 -1.12
N ILE A 159 -14.91 -2.50 0.09
CA ILE A 159 -13.66 -3.16 0.51
C ILE A 159 -13.15 -4.13 -0.56
N CYS A 160 -11.83 -4.06 -0.79
CA CYS A 160 -11.12 -4.97 -1.69
C CYS A 160 -10.26 -5.98 -0.92
N PRO A 161 -10.05 -7.19 -1.46
CA PRO A 161 -9.03 -8.11 -0.94
C PRO A 161 -7.64 -7.46 -0.95
N ARG A 162 -7.07 -7.26 0.24
CA ARG A 162 -5.68 -6.78 0.42
C ARG A 162 -4.93 -7.69 1.36
N ALA A 163 -4.13 -8.60 0.80
CA ALA A 163 -3.27 -9.48 1.59
C ALA A 163 -2.15 -8.70 2.28
N LYS A 164 -1.74 -9.20 3.44
CA LYS A 164 -0.55 -8.79 4.19
C LYS A 164 0.23 -10.04 4.54
N LEU A 165 1.56 -9.92 4.48
CA LEU A 165 2.48 -11.01 4.83
C LEU A 165 3.17 -10.67 6.15
N ASN A 166 2.98 -11.54 7.14
CA ASN A 166 3.68 -11.47 8.42
C ASN A 166 4.74 -12.58 8.48
N GLY A 167 5.91 -12.28 9.05
CA GLY A 167 7.01 -13.24 9.17
C GLY A 167 7.84 -13.44 7.89
N ALA A 168 7.59 -12.67 6.83
CA ALA A 168 8.41 -12.73 5.63
C ALA A 168 9.86 -12.29 5.93
N PRO A 169 10.88 -13.03 5.46
CA PRO A 169 12.26 -12.60 5.58
C PRO A 169 12.51 -11.22 4.96
N GLN A 170 13.47 -10.49 5.51
CA GLN A 170 13.87 -9.18 5.02
C GLN A 170 15.39 -9.12 4.85
N GLY A 171 15.83 -8.51 3.74
CA GLY A 171 17.25 -8.35 3.45
C GLY A 171 17.94 -9.68 3.13
N THR A 172 19.14 -9.87 3.67
CA THR A 172 19.94 -11.08 3.49
C THR A 172 19.78 -12.00 4.69
N ILE A 173 19.35 -13.24 4.45
CA ILE A 173 19.23 -14.29 5.47
C ILE A 173 20.16 -15.47 5.15
N HIS A 174 20.38 -16.32 6.15
CA HIS A 174 21.24 -17.50 6.04
C HIS A 174 20.47 -18.84 6.15
N ASP A 175 19.18 -18.76 6.43
CA ASP A 175 18.28 -19.91 6.46
C ASP A 175 17.72 -20.18 5.06
N ASN A 176 17.64 -21.46 4.70
CA ASN A 176 17.07 -21.91 3.42
C ASN A 176 15.59 -22.30 3.51
N TYR A 177 14.89 -21.75 4.50
CA TYR A 177 13.46 -21.93 4.73
C TYR A 177 12.82 -20.58 5.07
N ALA A 178 11.53 -20.45 4.78
CA ALA A 178 10.75 -19.28 5.14
C ALA A 178 9.33 -19.73 5.52
N GLN A 179 8.82 -19.20 6.63
CA GLN A 179 7.44 -19.40 7.04
C GLN A 179 6.74 -18.04 7.16
N MET A 180 5.58 -17.91 6.52
CA MET A 180 4.84 -16.65 6.45
C MET A 180 3.37 -16.88 6.73
N GLN A 181 2.75 -15.94 7.43
CA GLN A 181 1.32 -15.93 7.66
C GLN A 181 0.66 -14.89 6.75
N VAL A 182 -0.35 -15.32 6.00
CA VAL A 182 -1.18 -14.41 5.21
C VAL A 182 -2.30 -13.88 6.10
N THR A 183 -2.49 -12.56 6.09
CA THR A 183 -3.53 -11.87 6.86
C THR A 183 -4.18 -10.78 6.01
N GLY A 184 -5.33 -10.27 6.42
CA GLY A 184 -6.03 -9.18 5.75
C GLY A 184 -7.50 -9.15 6.15
N THR A 185 -8.11 -7.96 6.15
CA THR A 185 -9.51 -7.80 6.53
C THR A 185 -10.41 -8.56 5.56
N GLY A 186 -11.31 -9.40 6.08
CA GLY A 186 -12.27 -10.17 5.29
C GLY A 186 -11.69 -11.30 4.44
N LEU A 187 -10.36 -11.50 4.45
CA LEU A 187 -9.75 -12.56 3.65
C LEU A 187 -10.14 -13.94 4.17
N THR A 188 -10.41 -14.86 3.25
CA THR A 188 -10.73 -16.27 3.57
C THR A 188 -9.70 -17.22 3.00
N HIS A 189 -9.17 -16.91 1.82
CA HIS A 189 -8.20 -17.73 1.11
C HIS A 189 -7.13 -16.86 0.46
N TYR A 190 -6.06 -17.51 0.02
CA TYR A 190 -5.00 -16.89 -0.76
C TYR A 190 -4.44 -17.84 -1.81
N LYS A 191 -3.68 -17.28 -2.73
CA LYS A 191 -2.76 -17.98 -3.64
C LYS A 191 -1.41 -17.29 -3.59
N TYR A 192 -0.33 -18.03 -3.82
CA TYR A 192 1.00 -17.43 -3.89
C TYR A 192 1.81 -17.94 -5.07
N SER A 193 2.74 -17.11 -5.53
CA SER A 193 3.73 -17.41 -6.56
C SER A 193 5.12 -17.11 -5.99
N LEU A 194 6.04 -18.06 -6.12
CA LEU A 194 7.45 -17.90 -5.74
C LEU A 194 8.29 -17.78 -7.02
N ASP A 195 9.14 -16.77 -7.11
CA ASP A 195 10.14 -16.59 -8.18
C ASP A 195 9.56 -16.66 -9.59
N SER A 196 8.36 -16.10 -9.78
CA SER A 196 7.61 -16.09 -11.04
C SER A 196 7.07 -17.44 -11.51
N LEU A 197 7.08 -18.45 -10.64
CA LEU A 197 6.35 -19.69 -10.88
C LEU A 197 4.83 -19.43 -10.95
N PRO A 198 4.04 -20.34 -11.55
CA PRO A 198 2.59 -20.24 -11.50
C PRO A 198 2.07 -20.11 -10.06
N TYR A 199 0.95 -19.41 -9.91
CA TYR A 199 0.29 -19.35 -8.61
C TYR A 199 -0.14 -20.74 -8.16
N SER A 200 -0.04 -20.97 -6.85
CA SER A 200 -0.57 -22.16 -6.19
C SER A 200 -2.07 -22.35 -6.42
N ASP A 201 -2.56 -23.52 -6.02
CA ASP A 201 -3.99 -23.70 -5.75
C ASP A 201 -4.46 -22.78 -4.60
N GLU A 202 -5.78 -22.68 -4.45
CA GLU A 202 -6.41 -21.90 -3.38
C GLU A 202 -6.13 -22.53 -2.01
N ILE A 203 -5.62 -21.73 -1.08
CA ILE A 203 -5.23 -22.16 0.27
C ILE A 203 -5.97 -21.29 1.30
N SER A 204 -6.49 -21.89 2.37
CA SER A 204 -7.12 -21.15 3.47
C SER A 204 -6.09 -20.26 4.17
N ILE A 205 -6.51 -19.06 4.61
CA ILE A 205 -5.65 -18.16 5.40
C ILE A 205 -5.16 -18.80 6.71
N ASP A 206 -5.84 -19.81 7.23
CA ASP A 206 -5.42 -20.51 8.45
C ASP A 206 -4.18 -21.40 8.23
N THR A 207 -3.83 -21.67 6.98
CA THR A 207 -2.63 -22.44 6.62
C THR A 207 -1.48 -21.47 6.29
N PRO A 208 -0.37 -21.48 7.04
CA PRO A 208 0.77 -20.63 6.73
C PRO A 208 1.51 -21.11 5.48
N ILE A 209 2.13 -20.16 4.77
CA ILE A 209 3.04 -20.46 3.66
C ILE A 209 4.33 -21.01 4.26
N SER A 210 4.71 -22.23 3.87
CA SER A 210 5.94 -22.87 4.31
C SER A 210 6.81 -23.23 3.11
N LEU A 211 7.94 -22.54 2.96
CA LEU A 211 8.92 -22.72 1.90
C LEU A 211 10.18 -23.39 2.46
N TYR A 212 10.67 -24.43 1.79
CA TYR A 212 11.82 -25.22 2.22
C TYR A 212 12.79 -25.45 1.07
N ASN A 213 14.05 -25.72 1.41
CA ASN A 213 15.12 -26.02 0.45
C ASN A 213 15.29 -24.90 -0.59
N LEU A 214 15.15 -23.65 -0.16
CA LEU A 214 15.39 -22.48 -1.01
C LEU A 214 16.89 -22.41 -1.37
N SER A 215 17.17 -22.12 -2.63
CA SER A 215 18.54 -22.00 -3.12
C SER A 215 19.23 -20.74 -2.61
N GLU A 216 20.55 -20.66 -2.75
CA GLU A 216 21.25 -19.37 -2.59
C GLU A 216 20.82 -18.42 -3.72
N GLY A 217 20.49 -17.18 -3.39
CA GLY A 217 20.06 -16.18 -4.37
C GLY A 217 18.89 -15.32 -3.92
N ALA A 218 18.37 -14.52 -4.85
CA ALA A 218 17.21 -13.68 -4.62
C ALA A 218 15.92 -14.50 -4.72
N HIS A 219 15.02 -14.30 -3.77
CA HIS A 219 13.69 -14.89 -3.75
C HIS A 219 12.64 -13.80 -3.61
N CYS A 220 11.54 -13.93 -4.35
CA CYS A 220 10.40 -13.03 -4.29
C CYS A 220 9.09 -13.81 -4.29
N ILE A 221 8.27 -13.60 -3.28
CA ILE A 221 6.90 -14.13 -3.21
C ILE A 221 5.89 -13.04 -3.56
N HIS A 222 4.87 -13.41 -4.33
CA HIS A 222 3.69 -12.60 -4.59
C HIS A 222 2.46 -13.34 -4.07
N VAL A 223 1.58 -12.65 -3.37
CA VAL A 223 0.38 -13.23 -2.74
C VAL A 223 -0.86 -12.46 -3.16
N LEU A 224 -1.89 -13.21 -3.54
CA LEU A 224 -3.22 -12.69 -3.83
C LEU A 224 -4.17 -13.17 -2.73
N GLY A 225 -4.82 -12.25 -2.04
CA GLY A 225 -5.91 -12.56 -1.11
C GLY A 225 -7.25 -12.74 -1.82
N LYS A 226 -8.19 -13.43 -1.16
CA LYS A 226 -9.58 -13.60 -1.60
C LYS A 226 -10.55 -13.18 -0.51
N ILE A 227 -11.50 -12.30 -0.83
CA ILE A 227 -12.70 -12.03 -0.02
C ILE A 227 -13.89 -12.61 -0.77
N ALA A 228 -14.68 -13.46 -0.10
CA ALA A 228 -15.78 -14.19 -0.72
C ALA A 228 -15.36 -14.84 -2.06
N SER A 229 -15.86 -14.37 -3.20
CA SER A 229 -15.54 -14.85 -4.55
C SER A 229 -14.54 -13.98 -5.32
N VAL A 230 -14.12 -12.84 -4.75
CA VAL A 230 -13.28 -11.84 -5.42
C VAL A 230 -11.82 -11.98 -5.01
N TRP A 231 -10.94 -12.03 -6.00
CA TRP A 231 -9.49 -12.12 -5.83
C TRP A 231 -8.83 -10.76 -5.97
N GLN A 232 -7.79 -10.53 -5.17
CA GLN A 232 -6.85 -9.42 -5.35
C GLN A 232 -6.24 -9.49 -6.75
N THR A 233 -6.09 -8.34 -7.39
CA THR A 233 -5.52 -8.27 -8.74
C THR A 233 -4.02 -8.60 -8.70
N LYS A 234 -3.48 -9.10 -9.82
CA LYS A 234 -2.03 -9.37 -9.92
C LYS A 234 -1.17 -8.10 -9.78
N GLN A 235 -1.71 -6.95 -10.18
CA GLN A 235 -1.03 -5.66 -10.08
C GLN A 235 -0.89 -5.21 -8.63
N GLU A 236 -1.88 -5.52 -7.80
CA GLU A 236 -1.90 -5.16 -6.38
C GLU A 236 -1.33 -6.26 -5.50
N ALA A 237 -0.78 -7.34 -6.07
CA ALA A 237 -0.30 -8.50 -5.33
C ALA A 237 0.67 -8.10 -4.22
N THR A 238 0.47 -8.66 -3.03
CA THR A 238 1.33 -8.40 -1.87
C THR A 238 2.66 -9.09 -2.08
N LYS A 239 3.75 -8.32 -2.05
CA LYS A 239 5.08 -8.78 -2.42
C LYS A 239 6.05 -8.72 -1.24
N ALA A 240 6.85 -9.77 -1.08
CA ALA A 240 8.00 -9.78 -0.20
C ALA A 240 9.21 -10.40 -0.92
N CYS A 241 10.38 -9.77 -0.80
CA CYS A 241 11.61 -10.26 -1.40
C CYS A 241 12.75 -10.26 -0.39
N TRP A 242 13.60 -11.27 -0.49
CA TRP A 242 14.80 -11.42 0.32
C TRP A 242 15.91 -12.09 -0.49
N TYR A 243 17.10 -12.12 0.08
CA TYR A 243 18.26 -12.81 -0.48
C TYR A 243 18.72 -13.88 0.49
N ILE A 244 18.97 -15.09 0.01
CA ILE A 244 19.59 -16.15 0.78
C ILE A 244 21.07 -16.16 0.44
N PHE A 245 21.91 -15.92 1.43
CA PHE A 245 23.36 -16.04 1.31
C PHE A 245 23.84 -17.21 2.18
N MET A 246 24.43 -18.21 1.55
CA MET A 246 24.99 -19.38 2.23
C MET A 246 26.53 -19.32 2.15
N PRO A 247 27.21 -18.74 3.15
CA PRO A 247 28.67 -18.65 3.14
C PRO A 247 29.30 -20.04 3.09
N ARG A 248 30.45 -20.13 2.40
CA ARG A 248 31.22 -21.39 2.36
C ARG A 248 31.76 -21.71 3.76
N PRO A 249 31.90 -23.00 4.12
CA PRO A 249 32.49 -23.36 5.40
C PRO A 249 33.94 -22.88 5.47
N TYR A 250 34.32 -22.34 6.62
CA TYR A 250 35.65 -21.83 6.88
C TYR A 250 36.28 -22.57 8.05
N VAL A 251 37.37 -23.29 7.81
CA VAL A 251 38.10 -24.01 8.86
C VAL A 251 39.11 -23.07 9.51
N GLN A 252 38.99 -22.90 10.83
CA GLN A 252 39.92 -22.11 11.63
C GLN A 252 41.00 -22.98 12.27
N LYS A 253 40.61 -24.12 12.84
CA LYS A 253 41.51 -24.99 13.58
C LYS A 253 41.11 -26.44 13.44
N ILE A 254 42.10 -27.31 13.48
CA ILE A 254 41.95 -28.76 13.49
C ILE A 254 42.72 -29.29 14.70
N SER A 255 42.11 -30.17 15.48
CA SER A 255 42.74 -30.80 16.64
C SER A 255 42.30 -32.26 16.79
N PRO A 256 43.20 -33.20 17.08
CA PRO A 256 44.65 -33.05 17.15
C PRO A 256 45.26 -32.89 15.73
N VAL A 257 46.43 -32.25 15.65
CA VAL A 257 47.21 -32.10 14.40
C VAL A 257 47.99 -33.37 14.01
N TYR A 258 48.02 -34.37 14.90
CA TYR A 258 48.62 -35.69 14.68
C TYR A 258 47.62 -36.78 15.05
N GLY A 259 47.65 -37.88 14.32
CA GLY A 259 46.83 -39.07 14.57
C GLY A 259 47.67 -40.25 15.05
N SER A 260 47.02 -41.23 15.65
CA SER A 260 47.63 -42.50 16.04
C SER A 260 48.08 -43.29 14.82
N GLU A 261 49.26 -43.92 14.91
CA GLU A 261 49.74 -44.88 13.92
C GLU A 261 48.86 -46.12 13.82
N ASN A 262 47.96 -46.35 14.78
CA ASN A 262 46.97 -47.44 14.75
C ASN A 262 45.60 -46.99 14.20
N GLY A 263 45.48 -45.75 13.69
CA GLY A 263 44.22 -45.19 13.20
C GLY A 263 43.29 -44.72 14.32
N HIS A 264 41.98 -44.73 14.07
CA HIS A 264 40.93 -44.39 15.07
C HIS A 264 41.02 -42.98 15.68
N THR A 265 41.66 -42.05 14.98
CA THR A 265 41.79 -40.67 15.47
C THR A 265 40.48 -39.92 15.22
N THR A 266 39.90 -39.38 16.29
CA THR A 266 38.80 -38.42 16.19
C THR A 266 39.40 -37.04 15.98
N VAL A 267 38.88 -36.30 15.01
CA VAL A 267 39.36 -34.97 14.66
C VAL A 267 38.25 -33.96 14.93
N ASP A 268 38.56 -32.98 15.75
CA ASP A 268 37.75 -31.79 15.99
C ASP A 268 38.15 -30.70 15.01
N ILE A 269 37.21 -30.33 14.15
CA ILE A 269 37.38 -29.27 13.17
C ILE A 269 36.57 -28.08 13.66
N GLN A 270 37.27 -27.03 14.11
CA GLN A 270 36.66 -25.78 14.53
C GLN A 270 36.65 -24.78 13.37
N GLY A 271 35.55 -24.07 13.21
CA GLY A 271 35.37 -23.17 12.10
C GLY A 271 34.01 -22.48 12.09
N MET A 272 33.75 -21.74 11.02
CA MET A 272 32.51 -21.02 10.82
C MET A 272 31.73 -21.63 9.66
N HIS A 273 30.41 -21.46 9.70
CA HIS A 273 29.48 -21.86 8.63
C HIS A 273 29.51 -23.38 8.33
N PHE A 274 29.69 -24.19 9.37
CA PHE A 274 29.41 -25.63 9.27
C PHE A 274 27.91 -25.86 9.38
N HIS A 275 27.34 -26.47 8.34
CA HIS A 275 25.96 -26.92 8.29
C HIS A 275 25.88 -28.44 8.51
N SER A 276 24.71 -28.94 8.91
CA SER A 276 24.51 -30.37 9.20
C SER A 276 24.76 -31.31 8.02
N ASP A 277 24.76 -30.78 6.79
CA ASP A 277 25.01 -31.50 5.54
C ASP A 277 26.48 -31.43 5.07
N CYS A 278 27.35 -30.71 5.80
CA CYS A 278 28.78 -30.60 5.51
C CYS A 278 29.44 -31.99 5.44
N ARG A 279 30.28 -32.19 4.42
CA ARG A 279 31.07 -33.41 4.26
C ARG A 279 32.54 -33.06 4.35
N VAL A 280 33.25 -33.78 5.22
CA VAL A 280 34.69 -33.63 5.36
C VAL A 280 35.42 -34.72 4.60
N PHE A 281 36.39 -34.26 3.84
CA PHE A 281 37.32 -35.11 3.12
C PHE A 281 38.72 -34.84 3.64
N LEU A 282 39.47 -35.91 3.86
CA LEU A 282 40.91 -35.86 3.98
C LEU A 282 41.50 -36.33 2.65
N VAL A 283 42.13 -35.42 1.92
CA VAL A 283 42.55 -35.63 0.52
C VAL A 283 41.35 -36.00 -0.37
N MET A 284 41.21 -37.27 -0.74
CA MET A 284 40.09 -37.81 -1.54
C MET A 284 39.19 -38.75 -0.74
N LEU A 285 39.51 -38.96 0.54
CA LEU A 285 38.81 -39.92 1.39
C LEU A 285 37.75 -39.20 2.23
N LYS A 286 36.49 -39.58 2.04
CA LYS A 286 35.37 -39.07 2.83
C LYS A 286 35.45 -39.64 4.25
N LEU A 287 35.56 -38.79 5.26
CA LEU A 287 35.57 -39.23 6.65
C LEU A 287 34.20 -39.81 7.04
N LYS A 288 34.20 -40.86 7.87
CA LYS A 288 32.98 -41.52 8.38
C LYS A 288 32.52 -40.84 9.67
N ARG A 289 31.21 -40.89 9.96
CA ARG A 289 30.56 -40.30 11.15
C ARG A 289 31.01 -38.87 11.44
N SER A 290 30.43 -37.91 10.72
CA SER A 290 30.53 -36.49 11.07
C SER A 290 29.41 -36.11 12.04
N ALA A 291 29.76 -35.62 13.23
CA ALA A 291 28.81 -35.02 14.17
C ALA A 291 29.09 -33.52 14.26
N LEU A 292 28.07 -32.70 14.04
CA LEU A 292 28.17 -31.25 14.22
C LEU A 292 27.74 -30.91 15.65
N LEU A 293 28.67 -30.41 16.45
CA LEU A 293 28.42 -29.84 17.77
C LEU A 293 28.76 -28.35 17.67
N THR A 294 27.72 -27.51 17.56
CA THR A 294 27.80 -26.05 17.36
C THR A 294 28.67 -25.65 16.15
N GLN A 295 29.95 -25.39 16.38
CA GLN A 295 30.96 -24.95 15.41
C GLN A 295 32.13 -25.95 15.29
N THR A 296 32.00 -27.10 15.95
CA THR A 296 32.98 -28.18 15.90
C THR A 296 32.37 -29.34 15.11
N LEU A 297 33.05 -29.72 14.04
CA LEU A 297 32.70 -30.93 13.31
C LEU A 297 33.68 -32.04 13.70
N CYS A 298 33.18 -33.06 14.39
CA CYS A 298 33.95 -34.22 14.76
C CYS A 298 33.91 -35.22 13.62
N ALA A 299 35.05 -35.73 13.15
CA ALA A 299 35.11 -36.71 12.06
C ALA A 299 36.05 -37.87 12.41
N PHE A 300 35.71 -39.08 11.95
CA PHE A 300 36.45 -40.31 12.25
C PHE A 300 37.22 -40.82 11.02
N HIS A 301 38.51 -41.12 11.21
CA HIS A 301 39.35 -41.80 10.23
C HIS A 301 39.63 -43.25 10.65
N PRO A 302 39.31 -44.26 9.82
CA PRO A 302 39.49 -45.67 10.17
C PRO A 302 40.93 -46.17 10.07
N ASP A 303 41.75 -45.62 9.17
CA ASP A 303 43.09 -46.14 8.87
C ASP A 303 44.22 -45.31 9.50
N THR A 304 45.44 -45.85 9.44
CA THR A 304 46.67 -45.31 10.05
C THR A 304 47.09 -44.00 9.39
N PHE A 305 47.24 -42.91 10.17
CA PHE A 305 47.61 -41.60 9.63
C PHE A 305 48.45 -40.79 10.63
N PRO A 306 49.79 -40.76 10.47
CA PRO A 306 50.67 -40.14 11.46
C PRO A 306 50.66 -38.60 11.42
N LYS A 307 50.13 -37.94 10.37
CA LYS A 307 50.09 -36.47 10.28
C LYS A 307 48.85 -35.93 9.56
N LEU A 308 48.06 -35.13 10.26
CA LEU A 308 46.91 -34.39 9.73
C LEU A 308 47.34 -32.94 9.47
N LEU A 309 47.83 -32.66 8.27
CA LEU A 309 48.18 -31.30 7.86
C LEU A 309 46.94 -30.58 7.32
N MET A 310 46.69 -29.37 7.82
CA MET A 310 45.58 -28.49 7.41
C MET A 310 45.49 -28.32 5.88
N SER A 311 46.61 -28.43 5.16
CA SER A 311 46.71 -28.37 3.70
C SER A 311 46.03 -29.52 2.94
N TYR A 312 45.73 -30.64 3.60
CA TYR A 312 45.12 -31.82 2.95
C TYR A 312 43.63 -31.96 3.23
N LEU A 313 43.07 -31.16 4.13
CA LEU A 313 41.65 -31.21 4.43
C LEU A 313 40.87 -30.43 3.38
N LYS A 314 39.87 -31.06 2.76
CA LYS A 314 38.87 -30.39 1.92
C LYS A 314 37.50 -30.58 2.55
N ILE A 315 36.85 -29.48 2.90
CA ILE A 315 35.44 -29.50 3.30
C ILE A 315 34.62 -29.08 2.09
N LEU A 316 33.78 -29.98 1.62
CA LEU A 316 32.88 -29.72 0.50
C LEU A 316 31.47 -29.60 1.03
N MET A 317 30.82 -28.49 0.69
CA MET A 317 29.36 -28.44 0.65
C MET A 317 28.93 -28.83 -0.75
N LYS A 318 27.93 -29.71 -0.84
CA LYS A 318 27.21 -29.87 -2.10
C LYS A 318 26.29 -28.64 -2.17
N LYS A 319 26.53 -27.72 -3.11
CA LYS A 319 25.46 -26.81 -3.52
C LYS A 319 24.34 -27.73 -4.03
N LYS A 320 23.23 -27.79 -3.30
CA LYS A 320 22.01 -28.40 -3.84
C LYS A 320 21.47 -27.52 -4.95
#